data_AF-A0A963G9J2-F1
#
_entry.id   AF-A0A963G9J2-F1
#
_cell.length_a   1.000
_cell.length_b   1.000
_cell.length_c   1.000
_cell.angle_alpha   90.00
_cell.angle_beta   90.00
_cell.angle_gamma   90.00
#
_symmetry.space_group_name_H-M   'P 1'
#
loop_
_entity.id
_entity.type
_entity.pdbx_description
1 polymer ?
#
loop_
_entity_poly.entity_id
_entity_poly.type
_entity_poly.pdbx_seq_one_letter_code
_entity_poly.pdbx_strand_id
1 'polypeptide(L)'
;MIELNPSRATVTTDYGFDSISSVRVDADRGIIGGYAETELSRAVTIPLTTFSTTVTGSLSTPLRFESLDGEPISVAAELTMRGSFSALAGDPGFSLSASILAFVGAPVDGSVGVYFSELVLAGTASGIDTGTIGTALYRDGLNFTTVDYAGATQDVLSVDPSSFSAVVRLAFDLLPGENNGLQVSLGGFVIPEALSAPSPDGTEFAPSHGVLDFSHTAELSLYVPPGVSVSGESFVANIVKVSAVPEPRPYTMLLAGLAILPVALRSRRTRRWASA
;
A
#
# COMPACT_ATOMS: atom_id res chain seq x y z
N MET A 1 -9.90 15.95 -7.75
CA MET A 1 -9.92 14.72 -8.59
C MET A 1 -9.21 14.99 -9.91
N ILE A 2 -8.28 14.12 -10.31
CA ILE A 2 -7.56 14.15 -11.59
C ILE A 2 -7.90 12.85 -12.33
N GLU A 3 -8.22 12.95 -13.62
CA GLU A 3 -8.51 11.79 -14.47
C GLU A 3 -7.81 11.92 -15.82
N LEU A 4 -7.13 10.86 -16.25
CA LEU A 4 -6.43 10.76 -17.52
C LEU A 4 -7.18 9.76 -18.41
N ASN A 5 -7.45 10.15 -19.66
CA ASN A 5 -8.28 9.41 -20.61
C ASN A 5 -9.65 8.96 -20.04
N PRO A 6 -10.48 9.90 -19.52
CA PRO A 6 -11.79 9.56 -18.94
C PRO A 6 -12.75 8.90 -19.93
N SER A 7 -12.58 9.18 -21.23
CA SER A 7 -13.36 8.57 -22.31
C SER A 7 -12.92 7.15 -22.65
N ARG A 8 -11.82 6.64 -22.07
CA ARG A 8 -11.25 5.32 -22.37
C ARG A 8 -11.03 5.14 -23.88
N ALA A 9 -10.47 6.16 -24.53
CA ALA A 9 -10.20 6.11 -25.96
C ALA A 9 -9.15 5.03 -26.26
N THR A 10 -9.43 4.22 -27.27
CA THR A 10 -8.52 3.17 -27.75
C THR A 10 -7.32 3.78 -28.48
N VAL A 11 -6.14 3.24 -28.19
CA VAL A 11 -4.90 3.49 -28.92
C VAL A 11 -4.53 2.23 -29.69
N THR A 12 -4.62 2.32 -31.01
CA THR A 12 -4.24 1.25 -31.94
C THR A 12 -2.81 1.46 -32.44
N THR A 13 -1.96 0.43 -32.36
CA THR A 13 -0.62 0.46 -32.96
C THR A 13 -0.63 -0.07 -34.39
N ASP A 14 0.44 0.20 -35.14
CA ASP A 14 0.64 -0.32 -36.51
C ASP A 14 0.61 -1.85 -36.60
N TYR A 15 0.77 -2.55 -35.47
CA TYR A 15 0.75 -4.00 -35.37
C TYR A 15 -0.68 -4.57 -35.22
N GLY A 16 -1.71 -3.73 -35.08
CA GLY A 16 -3.09 -4.15 -34.82
C GLY A 16 -3.34 -4.48 -33.35
N PHE A 17 -2.54 -3.88 -32.48
CA PHE A 17 -2.76 -3.92 -31.04
C PHE A 17 -3.61 -2.76 -30.59
N ASP A 18 -4.72 -3.07 -29.95
CA ASP A 18 -5.60 -2.09 -29.36
C ASP A 18 -5.40 -2.08 -27.85
N SER A 19 -5.15 -0.89 -27.32
CA SER A 19 -5.00 -0.69 -25.88
C SER A 19 -5.90 0.43 -25.39
N ILE A 20 -6.43 0.26 -24.19
CA ILE A 20 -7.17 1.30 -23.49
C ILE A 20 -6.52 1.46 -22.14
N SER A 21 -6.11 2.67 -21.79
CA SER A 21 -5.66 3.00 -20.44
C SER A 21 -6.39 4.20 -19.89
N SER A 22 -6.73 4.19 -18.60
CA SER A 22 -7.21 5.38 -17.89
C SER A 22 -6.60 5.41 -16.48
N VAL A 23 -6.46 6.60 -15.90
CA VAL A 23 -5.96 6.76 -14.52
C VAL A 23 -6.85 7.75 -13.79
N ARG A 24 -7.24 7.42 -12.57
CA ARG A 24 -8.01 8.32 -11.70
C ARG A 24 -7.33 8.46 -10.35
N VAL A 25 -7.10 9.70 -9.94
CA VAL A 25 -6.55 10.05 -8.63
C VAL A 25 -7.53 10.96 -7.90
N ASP A 26 -8.05 10.47 -6.78
CA ASP A 26 -8.86 11.23 -5.85
C ASP A 26 -8.03 11.53 -4.60
N ALA A 27 -7.24 12.60 -4.70
CA ALA A 27 -6.33 13.03 -3.64
C ALA A 27 -7.09 13.26 -2.33
N ASP A 28 -8.29 13.84 -2.37
CA ASP A 28 -9.10 14.15 -1.18
C ASP A 28 -9.45 12.90 -0.38
N ARG A 29 -9.53 11.74 -1.02
CA ARG A 29 -9.85 10.46 -0.36
C ARG A 29 -8.66 9.52 -0.24
N GLY A 30 -7.49 9.93 -0.72
CA GLY A 30 -6.32 9.05 -0.81
C GLY A 30 -6.54 7.84 -1.72
N ILE A 31 -7.35 7.98 -2.78
CA ILE A 31 -7.69 6.89 -3.69
C ILE A 31 -6.91 7.01 -5.00
N ILE A 32 -6.24 5.93 -5.40
CA ILE A 32 -5.63 5.75 -6.72
C ILE A 32 -6.35 4.61 -7.43
N GLY A 33 -6.76 4.83 -8.67
CA GLY A 33 -7.31 3.81 -9.56
C GLY A 33 -6.92 4.01 -11.01
N GLY A 34 -7.27 3.04 -11.84
CA GLY A 34 -6.80 2.93 -13.21
C GLY A 34 -7.80 2.23 -14.14
N TYR A 35 -7.41 1.95 -15.36
CA TYR A 35 -8.01 0.91 -16.20
C TYR A 35 -6.99 0.52 -17.24
N ALA A 36 -6.75 -0.75 -17.51
CA ALA A 36 -5.91 -1.18 -18.60
C ALA A 36 -6.54 -2.36 -19.35
N GLU A 37 -6.83 -2.19 -20.62
CA GLU A 37 -7.28 -3.25 -21.49
C GLU A 37 -6.33 -3.39 -22.67
N THR A 38 -6.20 -4.62 -23.12
CA THR A 38 -5.36 -5.02 -24.22
C THR A 38 -6.12 -5.99 -25.09
N GLU A 39 -6.22 -5.69 -26.37
CA GLU A 39 -6.77 -6.58 -27.37
C GLU A 39 -5.75 -6.79 -28.50
N LEU A 40 -5.48 -8.06 -28.76
CA LEU A 40 -4.69 -8.52 -29.89
C LEU A 40 -5.54 -9.53 -30.66
N SER A 41 -6.09 -9.11 -31.79
CA SER A 41 -7.08 -9.89 -32.58
C SER A 41 -6.47 -11.01 -33.42
N ARG A 42 -5.14 -11.05 -33.58
CA ARG A 42 -4.41 -12.02 -34.40
C ARG A 42 -3.01 -12.26 -33.84
N ALA A 43 -2.41 -13.40 -34.17
CA ALA A 43 -1.02 -13.65 -33.82
C ALA A 43 -0.10 -12.65 -34.54
N VAL A 44 0.86 -12.07 -33.81
CA VAL A 44 1.82 -11.10 -34.36
C VAL A 44 3.20 -11.34 -33.75
N THR A 45 4.23 -11.32 -34.59
CA THR A 45 5.62 -11.21 -34.14
C THR A 45 5.97 -9.73 -33.98
N ILE A 46 6.27 -9.32 -32.76
CA ILE A 46 6.64 -7.94 -32.44
C ILE A 46 8.13 -7.91 -32.07
N PRO A 47 8.91 -6.95 -32.59
CA PRO A 47 10.28 -6.72 -32.13
C PRO A 47 10.29 -6.51 -30.60
N LEU A 48 11.38 -6.87 -29.93
CA LEU A 48 11.55 -6.82 -28.45
C LEU A 48 11.38 -5.41 -27.80
N THR A 49 10.96 -4.40 -28.55
CA THR A 49 10.60 -3.08 -28.03
C THR A 49 9.32 -3.18 -27.20
N THR A 50 9.44 -2.77 -25.95
CA THR A 50 8.52 -3.00 -24.82
C THR A 50 7.05 -2.81 -25.19
N PHE A 51 6.28 -3.88 -25.05
CA PHE A 51 4.86 -3.89 -25.35
C PHE A 51 4.08 -4.19 -24.08
N SER A 52 3.49 -3.16 -23.51
CA SER A 52 2.64 -3.27 -22.33
C SER A 52 1.68 -2.10 -22.26
N THR A 53 0.44 -2.35 -21.89
CA THR A 53 -0.46 -1.29 -21.45
C THR A 53 -0.16 -1.04 -19.97
N THR A 54 0.45 0.09 -19.64
CA THR A 54 0.83 0.45 -18.26
C THR A 54 -0.08 1.55 -17.72
N VAL A 55 -0.48 1.41 -16.47
CA VAL A 55 -1.21 2.42 -15.69
C VAL A 55 -0.48 2.64 -14.39
N THR A 56 -0.11 3.89 -14.12
CA THR A 56 0.55 4.26 -12.86
C THR A 56 -0.09 5.51 -12.29
N GLY A 57 -0.35 5.48 -10.98
CA GLY A 57 -0.74 6.64 -10.19
C GLY A 57 0.11 6.74 -8.94
N SER A 58 0.36 7.97 -8.49
CA SER A 58 1.07 8.22 -7.24
C SER A 58 0.45 9.39 -6.48
N LEU A 59 0.56 9.33 -5.16
CA LEU A 59 0.23 10.41 -4.24
C LEU A 59 1.45 10.67 -3.38
N SER A 60 1.79 11.93 -3.18
CA SER A 60 2.87 12.35 -2.29
C SER A 60 2.39 13.52 -1.46
N THR A 61 2.64 13.48 -0.16
CA THR A 61 2.34 14.60 0.74
C THR A 61 3.44 14.79 1.77
N PRO A 62 3.82 16.04 2.04
CA PRO A 62 4.50 16.36 3.28
C PRO A 62 3.55 16.13 4.46
N LEU A 63 4.08 15.65 5.57
CA LEU A 63 3.36 15.41 6.81
C LEU A 63 4.15 16.02 7.97
N ARG A 64 3.46 16.63 8.92
CA ARG A 64 4.06 17.10 10.17
C ARG A 64 3.22 16.62 11.33
N PHE A 65 3.86 15.92 12.25
CA PHE A 65 3.25 15.31 13.43
C PHE A 65 3.57 16.16 14.65
N GLU A 66 2.58 16.45 15.48
CA GLU A 66 2.75 17.20 16.72
C GLU A 66 2.25 16.33 17.89
N SER A 67 3.04 16.27 18.96
CA SER A 67 2.73 15.55 20.21
C SER A 67 3.13 16.42 21.39
N LEU A 68 2.37 16.32 22.48
CA LEU A 68 2.61 17.10 23.70
C LEU A 68 3.81 16.58 24.51
N ASP A 69 4.13 15.30 24.37
CA ASP A 69 5.10 14.62 25.24
C ASP A 69 6.53 14.69 24.70
N GLY A 70 6.71 15.08 23.42
CA GLY A 70 8.04 15.16 22.77
C GLY A 70 8.68 13.80 22.46
N GLU A 71 8.08 12.70 22.92
CA GLU A 71 8.56 11.33 22.68
C GLU A 71 8.40 10.90 21.21
N PRO A 72 9.23 9.96 20.72
CA PRO A 72 9.06 9.35 19.41
C PRO A 72 7.64 8.79 19.21
N ILE A 73 7.07 9.06 18.05
CA ILE A 73 5.73 8.64 17.66
C ILE A 73 5.86 7.46 16.70
N SER A 74 5.19 6.35 17.00
CA SER A 74 5.05 5.24 16.06
C SER A 74 3.78 5.41 15.23
N VAL A 75 3.91 5.46 13.91
CA VAL A 75 2.79 5.61 12.96
C VAL A 75 2.77 4.44 11.99
N ALA A 76 1.61 4.16 11.40
CA ALA A 76 1.49 3.15 10.35
C ALA A 76 0.69 3.67 9.16
N ALA A 77 1.28 3.61 7.97
CA ALA A 77 0.57 3.79 6.72
C ALA A 77 0.09 2.44 6.20
N GLU A 78 -1.14 2.40 5.71
CA GLU A 78 -1.77 1.21 5.13
C GLU A 78 -2.37 1.56 3.77
N LEU A 79 -2.04 0.75 2.78
CA LEU A 79 -2.57 0.85 1.43
C LEU A 79 -3.37 -0.41 1.14
N THR A 80 -4.69 -0.29 1.14
CA THR A 80 -5.59 -1.41 0.85
C THR A 80 -5.90 -1.45 -0.63
N MET A 81 -5.50 -2.53 -1.30
CA MET A 81 -5.76 -2.80 -2.71
C MET A 81 -6.88 -3.82 -2.90
N ARG A 82 -7.63 -3.63 -3.97
CA ARG A 82 -8.63 -4.57 -4.49
C ARG A 82 -8.63 -4.45 -5.98
N GLY A 83 -8.88 -5.48 -6.77
CA GLY A 83 -9.06 -5.31 -8.21
C GLY A 83 -9.50 -6.60 -8.89
N SER A 84 -9.51 -6.58 -10.21
CA SER A 84 -9.89 -7.74 -11.00
C SER A 84 -9.17 -7.78 -12.33
N PHE A 85 -8.92 -8.99 -12.80
CA PHE A 85 -8.36 -9.34 -14.08
C PHE A 85 -9.26 -10.39 -14.72
N SER A 86 -9.61 -10.18 -15.97
CA SER A 86 -10.37 -11.15 -16.77
C SER A 86 -9.78 -11.24 -18.17
N ALA A 87 -9.56 -12.47 -18.63
CA ALA A 87 -9.24 -12.73 -20.02
C ALA A 87 -10.48 -13.25 -20.74
N LEU A 88 -10.88 -12.57 -21.81
CA LEU A 88 -11.94 -13.05 -22.71
C LEU A 88 -11.40 -14.05 -23.73
N ALA A 89 -10.11 -13.92 -24.09
CA ALA A 89 -9.40 -14.85 -24.96
C ALA A 89 -7.90 -14.90 -24.61
N GLY A 90 -7.29 -16.08 -24.77
CA GLY A 90 -5.87 -16.33 -24.41
C GLY A 90 -5.63 -16.34 -22.91
N ASP A 91 -4.35 -16.38 -22.52
CA ASP A 91 -3.89 -16.26 -21.13
C ASP A 91 -2.91 -15.08 -20.96
N PRO A 92 -3.37 -13.82 -21.15
CA PRO A 92 -2.51 -12.65 -20.99
C PRO A 92 -1.93 -12.58 -19.58
N GLY A 93 -0.68 -12.12 -19.50
CA GLY A 93 -0.01 -11.86 -18.24
C GLY A 93 -0.36 -10.48 -17.70
N PHE A 94 -0.35 -10.33 -16.39
CA PHE A 94 -0.48 -9.03 -15.73
C PHE A 94 0.50 -8.91 -14.56
N SER A 95 0.75 -7.67 -14.16
CA SER A 95 1.45 -7.34 -12.92
C SER A 95 0.85 -6.09 -12.30
N LEU A 96 0.74 -6.10 -10.98
CA LEU A 96 0.31 -4.99 -10.15
C LEU A 96 1.31 -4.82 -9.02
N SER A 97 1.97 -3.67 -8.95
CA SER A 97 2.81 -3.24 -7.84
C SER A 97 2.14 -2.13 -7.07
N ALA A 98 2.23 -2.21 -5.75
CA ALA A 98 1.94 -1.12 -4.85
C ALA A 98 3.08 -0.92 -3.87
N SER A 99 3.41 0.34 -3.61
CA SER A 99 4.40 0.68 -2.62
C SER A 99 4.01 1.87 -1.76
N ILE A 100 4.51 1.82 -0.52
CA ILE A 100 4.51 2.91 0.43
C ILE A 100 5.97 3.26 0.72
N LEU A 101 6.28 4.54 0.60
CA LEU A 101 7.59 5.11 0.89
C LEU A 101 7.41 6.24 1.91
N ALA A 102 8.09 6.15 3.05
CA ALA A 102 8.10 7.19 4.06
C ALA A 102 9.50 7.82 4.16
N PHE A 103 9.54 9.15 4.14
CA PHE A 103 10.73 9.95 4.39
C PHE A 103 10.60 10.56 5.78
N VAL A 104 11.52 10.20 6.67
CA VAL A 104 11.48 10.62 8.07
C VAL A 104 12.73 11.41 8.41
N GLY A 105 12.52 12.56 9.07
CA GLY A 105 13.59 13.36 9.64
C GLY A 105 14.33 12.56 10.72
N ALA A 106 15.62 12.81 10.88
CA ALA A 106 16.45 12.02 11.79
C ALA A 106 16.18 12.39 13.25
N PRO A 107 15.92 11.42 14.15
CA PRO A 107 15.68 11.75 15.55
C PRO A 107 16.89 12.33 16.30
N VAL A 108 18.13 11.97 15.94
CA VAL A 108 19.29 12.33 16.79
C VAL A 108 20.56 12.72 16.02
N ASP A 109 20.80 12.24 14.79
CA ASP A 109 22.12 12.40 14.13
C ASP A 109 22.10 12.97 12.69
N GLY A 110 20.98 13.56 12.25
CA GLY A 110 20.87 14.15 10.89
C GLY A 110 20.77 13.13 9.74
N SER A 111 20.65 11.84 10.06
CA SER A 111 20.41 10.72 9.14
C SER A 111 18.95 10.62 8.69
N VAL A 112 18.66 10.93 7.43
CA VAL A 112 17.31 10.73 6.87
C VAL A 112 17.00 9.24 6.81
N GLY A 113 15.90 8.83 7.45
CA GLY A 113 15.35 7.48 7.36
C GLY A 113 14.40 7.40 6.16
N VAL A 114 14.65 6.47 5.25
CA VAL A 114 13.71 6.15 4.17
C VAL A 114 13.20 4.74 4.39
N TYR A 115 11.90 4.60 4.61
CA TYR A 115 11.25 3.31 4.86
C TYR A 115 10.39 2.93 3.66
N PHE A 116 10.46 1.67 3.24
CA PHE A 116 9.83 1.19 2.01
C PHE A 116 9.12 -0.15 2.24
N SER A 117 7.89 -0.26 1.75
CA SER A 117 7.13 -1.50 1.70
C SER A 117 6.49 -1.62 0.31
N GLU A 118 6.70 -2.75 -0.36
CA GLU A 118 6.15 -3.04 -1.67
C GLU A 118 5.55 -4.45 -1.71
N LEU A 119 4.42 -4.56 -2.43
CA LEU A 119 3.80 -5.80 -2.82
C LEU A 119 3.63 -5.80 -4.33
N VAL A 120 4.06 -6.88 -4.97
CA VAL A 120 3.85 -7.16 -6.39
C VAL A 120 2.97 -8.41 -6.51
N LEU A 121 1.84 -8.27 -7.19
CA LEU A 121 0.97 -9.36 -7.63
C LEU A 121 1.17 -9.53 -9.13
N ALA A 122 1.71 -10.65 -9.57
CA ALA A 122 1.91 -10.92 -11.00
C ALA A 122 1.30 -12.27 -11.34
N GLY A 123 0.72 -12.42 -12.53
CA GLY A 123 0.03 -13.66 -12.85
C GLY A 123 -0.59 -13.67 -14.22
N THR A 124 -1.48 -14.64 -14.42
CA THR A 124 -2.32 -14.78 -15.61
C THR A 124 -3.77 -15.04 -15.19
N ALA A 125 -4.67 -15.35 -16.13
CA ALA A 125 -6.04 -15.72 -15.78
C ALA A 125 -6.10 -17.05 -15.00
N SER A 126 -5.03 -17.85 -15.06
CA SER A 126 -4.92 -19.14 -14.38
C SER A 126 -4.43 -19.07 -12.93
N GLY A 127 -3.84 -17.95 -12.51
CA GLY A 127 -3.31 -17.82 -11.14
C GLY A 127 -2.47 -16.56 -10.91
N ILE A 128 -2.20 -16.27 -9.65
CA ILE A 128 -1.41 -15.12 -9.19
C ILE A 128 -0.25 -15.60 -8.32
N ASP A 129 0.95 -15.17 -8.68
CA ASP A 129 2.16 -15.21 -7.87
C ASP A 129 2.34 -13.88 -7.12
N THR A 130 2.92 -13.97 -5.92
CA THR A 130 3.10 -12.82 -5.03
C THR A 130 4.57 -12.62 -4.71
N GLY A 131 5.07 -11.40 -4.88
CA GLY A 131 6.40 -10.97 -4.45
C GLY A 131 6.30 -9.80 -3.46
N THR A 132 7.14 -9.80 -2.43
CA THR A 132 7.12 -8.77 -1.38
C THR A 132 8.51 -8.22 -1.12
N ILE A 133 8.61 -6.91 -0.88
CA ILE A 133 9.86 -6.24 -0.50
C ILE A 133 9.57 -5.33 0.70
N GLY A 134 10.40 -5.42 1.74
CA GLY A 134 10.29 -4.57 2.93
C GLY A 134 11.67 -4.15 3.42
N THR A 135 12.04 -2.89 3.22
CA THR A 135 13.39 -2.40 3.50
C THR A 135 13.39 -1.02 4.13
N ALA A 136 14.47 -0.72 4.85
CA ALA A 136 14.81 0.61 5.34
C ALA A 136 16.17 1.00 4.78
N LEU A 137 16.28 2.25 4.34
CA LEU A 137 17.50 2.86 3.86
C LEU A 137 17.93 3.94 4.85
N TYR A 138 19.11 3.75 5.43
CA TYR A 138 19.71 4.72 6.34
C TYR A 138 20.83 5.45 5.63
N ARG A 139 20.83 6.78 5.73
CA ARG A 139 21.91 7.62 5.24
C ARG A 139 22.86 8.00 6.37
N ASP A 140 24.12 7.60 6.25
CA ASP A 140 25.22 8.03 7.11
C ASP A 140 26.24 8.81 6.27
N GLY A 141 26.17 10.14 6.35
CA GLY A 141 26.93 11.05 5.49
C GLY A 141 26.55 10.94 4.01
N LEU A 142 27.42 10.31 3.20
CA LEU A 142 27.17 10.05 1.76
C LEU A 142 26.89 8.57 1.46
N ASN A 143 26.98 7.70 2.47
CA ASN A 143 26.75 6.27 2.30
C ASN A 143 25.29 5.95 2.58
N PHE A 144 24.76 4.99 1.82
CA PHE A 144 23.42 4.45 2.01
C PHE A 144 23.52 2.97 2.36
N THR A 145 22.86 2.56 3.44
CA THR A 145 22.79 1.18 3.87
C THR A 145 21.35 0.71 3.79
N THR A 146 21.07 -0.29 2.98
CA THR A 146 19.77 -0.96 2.88
C THR A 146 19.73 -2.13 3.86
N VAL A 147 18.68 -2.20 4.68
CA VAL A 147 18.48 -3.27 5.66
C VAL A 147 17.03 -3.75 5.56
N ASP A 148 16.80 -5.05 5.76
CA ASP A 148 15.45 -5.59 5.90
C ASP A 148 14.73 -4.90 7.06
N TYR A 149 13.46 -4.54 6.86
CA TYR A 149 12.72 -3.74 7.83
C TYR A 149 11.43 -4.41 8.29
N ALA A 150 11.36 -4.76 9.57
CA ALA A 150 10.21 -5.46 10.15
C ALA A 150 8.91 -4.63 10.18
N GLY A 151 8.99 -3.30 10.07
CA GLY A 151 7.82 -2.43 10.00
C GLY A 151 7.11 -2.47 8.63
N ALA A 152 7.76 -3.01 7.60
CA ALA A 152 7.15 -3.26 6.30
C ALA A 152 6.48 -4.64 6.29
N THR A 153 5.15 -4.67 6.18
CA THR A 153 4.38 -5.91 6.15
C THR A 153 3.36 -5.90 5.02
N GLN A 154 3.02 -7.08 4.51
CA GLN A 154 2.06 -7.26 3.43
C GLN A 154 1.13 -8.41 3.77
N ASP A 155 -0.14 -8.30 3.37
CA ASP A 155 -1.15 -9.34 3.58
C ASP A 155 -1.95 -9.53 2.31
N VAL A 156 -1.99 -10.76 1.78
CA VAL A 156 -2.72 -11.08 0.55
C VAL A 156 -3.99 -11.81 0.95
N LEU A 157 -5.12 -11.08 0.87
CA LEU A 157 -6.42 -11.55 1.33
C LEU A 157 -7.12 -12.44 0.29
N SER A 158 -6.90 -12.16 -1.00
CA SER A 158 -7.42 -12.93 -2.12
C SER A 158 -6.46 -12.88 -3.30
N VAL A 159 -6.20 -14.05 -3.88
CA VAL A 159 -5.42 -14.26 -5.12
C VAL A 159 -6.30 -14.71 -6.29
N ASP A 160 -7.62 -14.59 -6.17
CA ASP A 160 -8.53 -14.85 -7.29
C ASP A 160 -8.35 -13.73 -8.33
N PRO A 161 -7.94 -14.02 -9.58
CA PRO A 161 -7.81 -13.01 -10.62
C PRO A 161 -9.07 -12.18 -10.79
N SER A 162 -10.26 -12.76 -10.64
CA SER A 162 -11.53 -12.04 -10.78
C SER A 162 -11.85 -11.09 -9.62
N SER A 163 -11.18 -11.25 -8.47
CA SER A 163 -11.44 -10.46 -7.25
C SER A 163 -10.28 -10.50 -6.26
N PHE A 164 -9.12 -10.01 -6.66
CA PHE A 164 -7.95 -9.98 -5.78
C PHE A 164 -8.06 -8.85 -4.76
N SER A 165 -7.45 -9.05 -3.58
CA SER A 165 -7.34 -8.03 -2.55
C SER A 165 -6.10 -8.26 -1.71
N ALA A 166 -5.40 -7.17 -1.40
CA ALA A 166 -4.23 -7.22 -0.55
C ALA A 166 -4.05 -5.91 0.22
N VAL A 167 -3.19 -5.94 1.23
CA VAL A 167 -2.89 -4.80 2.09
C VAL A 167 -1.38 -4.66 2.19
N VAL A 168 -0.87 -3.47 1.91
CA VAL A 168 0.54 -3.09 2.13
C VAL A 168 0.58 -2.19 3.34
N ARG A 169 1.47 -2.46 4.29
CA ARG A 169 1.65 -1.67 5.51
C ARG A 169 3.10 -1.25 5.67
N LEU A 170 3.26 -0.05 6.21
CA LEU A 170 4.55 0.49 6.60
C LEU A 170 4.39 1.19 7.96
N ALA A 171 4.89 0.55 9.01
CA ALA A 171 5.02 1.15 10.33
C ALA A 171 6.40 1.78 10.48
N PHE A 172 6.50 2.98 11.04
CA PHE A 172 7.77 3.68 11.26
C PHE A 172 7.66 4.65 12.44
N ASP A 173 8.81 4.94 13.05
CA ASP A 173 8.92 5.87 14.17
C ASP A 173 9.46 7.21 13.68
N LEU A 174 8.94 8.30 14.24
CA LEU A 174 9.32 9.67 13.87
C LEU A 174 9.36 10.57 15.11
N LEU A 175 10.07 11.70 15.02
CA LEU A 175 10.01 12.73 16.06
C LEU A 175 8.87 13.73 15.82
N PRO A 176 8.21 14.19 16.90
CA PRO A 176 7.30 15.32 16.82
C PRO A 176 7.97 16.60 16.31
N GLY A 177 7.24 17.41 15.56
CA GLY A 177 7.66 18.71 15.04
C GLY A 177 8.47 18.65 13.73
N GLU A 178 8.89 17.47 13.30
CA GLU A 178 9.67 17.30 12.08
C GLU A 178 8.82 17.23 10.81
N ASN A 179 9.41 17.64 9.69
CA ASN A 179 8.82 17.48 8.37
C ASN A 179 9.13 16.08 7.86
N ASN A 180 8.08 15.33 7.60
CA ASN A 180 8.11 13.99 7.06
C ASN A 180 7.45 14.00 5.67
N GLY A 181 7.68 12.96 4.89
CA GLY A 181 7.04 12.75 3.60
C GLY A 181 6.43 11.36 3.52
N LEU A 182 5.26 11.25 2.92
CA LEU A 182 4.67 9.98 2.57
C LEU A 182 4.40 9.98 1.07
N GLN A 183 4.90 8.96 0.39
CA GLN A 183 4.63 8.71 -1.02
C GLN A 183 4.04 7.32 -1.14
N VAL A 184 2.94 7.22 -1.88
CA VAL A 184 2.36 5.95 -2.29
C VAL A 184 2.31 5.89 -3.80
N SER A 185 2.58 4.71 -4.33
CA SER A 185 2.45 4.46 -5.76
C SER A 185 1.73 3.15 -6.00
N LEU A 186 0.95 3.14 -7.07
CA LEU A 186 0.23 1.98 -7.55
C LEU A 186 0.43 1.95 -9.06
N GLY A 187 0.98 0.86 -9.55
CA GLY A 187 1.30 0.69 -10.95
C GLY A 187 0.94 -0.71 -11.40
N GLY A 188 0.36 -0.85 -12.58
CA GLY A 188 0.06 -2.15 -13.14
C GLY A 188 0.16 -2.15 -14.64
N PHE A 189 0.36 -3.33 -15.20
CA PHE A 189 0.46 -3.52 -16.63
C PHE A 189 -0.08 -4.87 -17.06
N VAL A 190 -0.46 -4.95 -18.34
CA VAL A 190 -0.88 -6.18 -19.00
C VAL A 190 0.00 -6.44 -20.21
N ILE A 191 0.32 -7.71 -20.43
CA ILE A 191 1.12 -8.20 -21.54
C ILE A 191 0.34 -9.33 -22.22
N PRO A 192 0.25 -9.36 -23.56
CA PRO A 192 -0.31 -10.51 -24.27
C PRO A 192 0.42 -11.82 -23.96
N GLU A 193 -0.28 -12.93 -24.18
CA GLU A 193 0.29 -14.27 -24.08
C GLU A 193 1.40 -14.47 -25.14
N ALA A 194 2.60 -14.86 -24.72
CA ALA A 194 3.68 -15.22 -25.64
C ALA A 194 3.51 -16.66 -26.14
N LEU A 195 3.51 -16.88 -27.46
CA LEU A 195 3.45 -18.21 -28.07
C LEU A 195 4.78 -18.96 -28.00
N SER A 196 5.89 -18.24 -27.92
CA SER A 196 7.23 -18.80 -27.95
C SER A 196 8.21 -17.99 -27.09
N ALA A 197 9.34 -18.62 -26.75
CA ALA A 197 10.41 -17.92 -26.04
C ALA A 197 10.93 -16.75 -26.89
N PRO A 198 11.32 -15.62 -26.28
CA PRO A 198 11.86 -14.48 -27.00
C PRO A 198 13.02 -14.88 -27.90
N SER A 199 13.00 -14.41 -29.15
CA SER A 199 14.08 -14.59 -30.12
C SER A 199 14.73 -13.23 -30.44
N PRO A 200 15.94 -13.21 -31.03
CA PRO A 200 16.57 -11.96 -31.49
C PRO A 200 15.69 -11.17 -32.48
N ASP A 201 14.84 -11.87 -33.24
CA ASP A 201 13.98 -11.29 -34.27
C ASP A 201 12.63 -10.78 -33.71
N GLY A 202 12.35 -11.06 -32.43
CA GLY A 202 11.13 -10.65 -31.74
C GLY A 202 10.52 -11.75 -30.88
N THR A 203 9.37 -11.42 -30.29
CA THR A 203 8.52 -12.37 -29.57
C THR A 203 7.22 -12.55 -30.34
N GLU A 204 6.79 -13.79 -30.51
CA GLU A 204 5.51 -14.11 -31.12
C GLU A 204 4.44 -14.12 -30.04
N PHE A 205 3.36 -13.36 -30.25
CA PHE A 205 2.25 -13.25 -29.32
C PHE A 205 1.00 -13.91 -29.88
N ALA A 206 0.26 -14.60 -29.00
CA ALA A 206 -1.02 -15.21 -29.32
C ALA A 206 -2.09 -14.13 -29.41
N PRO A 207 -3.17 -14.34 -30.18
CA PRO A 207 -4.36 -13.54 -30.01
C PRO A 207 -4.80 -13.62 -28.54
N SER A 208 -4.92 -12.47 -27.90
CA SER A 208 -5.30 -12.39 -26.49
C SER A 208 -6.13 -11.15 -26.26
N HIS A 209 -7.15 -11.28 -25.43
CA HIS A 209 -7.97 -10.17 -24.97
C HIS A 209 -8.02 -10.23 -23.46
N GLY A 210 -7.32 -9.29 -22.85
CA GLY A 210 -7.21 -9.16 -21.41
C GLY A 210 -7.72 -7.80 -20.98
N VAL A 211 -8.56 -7.80 -19.95
CA VAL A 211 -8.93 -6.60 -19.22
C VAL A 211 -8.30 -6.72 -17.84
N LEU A 212 -7.30 -5.87 -17.59
CA LEU A 212 -6.96 -5.47 -16.23
C LEU A 212 -7.89 -4.31 -15.91
N ASP A 213 -9.09 -4.65 -15.42
CA ASP A 213 -9.98 -3.61 -14.93
C ASP A 213 -9.30 -3.04 -13.69
N PHE A 214 -8.70 -1.88 -13.92
CA PHE A 214 -8.07 -1.12 -12.89
C PHE A 214 -9.11 -0.24 -12.17
N SER A 215 -10.34 -0.74 -12.08
CA SER A 215 -11.10 -0.69 -10.83
C SER A 215 -10.36 -1.35 -9.66
N HIS A 216 -9.03 -1.20 -9.58
CA HIS A 216 -8.40 -1.14 -8.30
C HIS A 216 -8.60 0.23 -7.71
N THR A 217 -9.01 0.20 -6.46
CA THR A 217 -8.88 1.31 -5.57
C THR A 217 -7.80 0.91 -4.60
N ALA A 218 -6.70 1.64 -4.59
CA ALA A 218 -5.86 1.67 -3.41
C ALA A 218 -6.37 2.79 -2.52
N GLU A 219 -6.80 2.45 -1.31
CA GLU A 219 -7.18 3.43 -0.29
C GLU A 219 -6.04 3.55 0.72
N LEU A 220 -5.49 4.77 0.84
CA LEU A 220 -4.49 5.10 1.84
C LEU A 220 -5.18 5.42 3.18
N SER A 221 -4.70 4.78 4.25
CA SER A 221 -5.01 5.12 5.63
C SER A 221 -3.73 5.39 6.41
N LEU A 222 -3.73 6.42 7.25
CA LEU A 222 -2.63 6.77 8.14
C LEU A 222 -3.09 6.61 9.58
N TYR A 223 -2.57 5.59 10.26
CA TYR A 223 -2.87 5.31 11.66
C TYR A 223 -1.91 6.06 12.58
N VAL A 224 -2.45 6.91 13.44
CA VAL A 224 -1.67 7.68 14.42
C VAL A 224 -2.09 7.39 15.86
N PRO A 225 -1.17 7.41 16.83
CA PRO A 225 -1.50 7.22 18.24
C PRO A 225 -2.42 8.33 18.78
N PRO A 226 -3.14 8.08 19.89
CA PRO A 226 -3.89 9.11 20.59
C PRO A 226 -2.99 10.26 21.05
N GLY A 227 -3.52 11.48 21.04
CA GLY A 227 -2.78 12.67 21.48
C GLY A 227 -1.83 13.25 20.43
N VAL A 228 -1.66 12.56 19.29
CA VAL A 228 -0.89 13.06 18.14
C VAL A 228 -1.83 13.78 17.18
N SER A 229 -1.42 14.96 16.74
CA SER A 229 -2.08 15.67 15.64
C SER A 229 -1.20 15.63 14.39
N VAL A 230 -1.84 15.50 13.23
CA VAL A 230 -1.15 15.48 11.93
C VAL A 230 -1.60 16.70 11.14
N SER A 231 -0.63 17.41 10.58
CA SER A 231 -0.85 18.52 9.65
C SER A 231 -0.18 18.22 8.32
N GLY A 232 -0.76 18.74 7.25
CA GLY A 232 -0.29 18.56 5.88
C GLY A 232 -1.29 19.15 4.89
N GLU A 233 -1.33 18.61 3.67
CA GLU A 233 -2.31 19.03 2.66
C GLU A 233 -3.76 18.67 3.08
N SER A 234 -4.75 19.25 2.39
CA SER A 234 -6.18 19.12 2.72
C SER A 234 -6.65 17.68 2.84
N PHE A 235 -6.03 16.73 2.13
CA PHE A 235 -6.43 15.33 2.18
C PHE A 235 -5.91 14.55 3.40
N VAL A 236 -4.90 15.07 4.11
CA VAL A 236 -4.35 14.43 5.31
C VAL A 236 -5.46 14.22 6.36
N ALA A 237 -6.38 15.18 6.47
CA ALA A 237 -7.53 15.09 7.36
C ALA A 237 -8.47 13.91 7.05
N ASN A 238 -8.50 13.42 5.80
CA ASN A 238 -9.40 12.36 5.36
C ASN A 238 -8.76 10.96 5.43
N ILE A 239 -7.42 10.88 5.44
CA ILE A 239 -6.70 9.60 5.53
C ILE A 239 -6.29 9.26 6.96
N VAL A 240 -6.21 10.25 7.86
CA VAL A 240 -5.80 10.05 9.25
C VAL A 240 -6.88 9.33 10.04
N LYS A 241 -6.52 8.18 10.59
CA LYS A 241 -7.30 7.41 11.54
C LYS A 241 -6.55 7.39 12.85
N VAL A 242 -7.21 7.74 13.95
CA VAL A 242 -6.63 7.50 15.27
C VAL A 242 -6.64 6.00 15.48
N SER A 243 -5.47 5.39 15.65
CA SER A 243 -5.42 3.98 16.02
C SER A 243 -6.10 3.87 17.38
N ALA A 244 -7.23 3.18 17.41
CA ALA A 244 -7.82 2.81 18.68
C ALA A 244 -6.76 1.96 19.38
N VAL A 245 -6.22 2.47 20.49
CA VAL A 245 -5.47 1.63 21.43
C VAL A 245 -6.32 0.39 21.65
N PRO A 246 -5.78 -0.83 21.50
CA PRO A 246 -6.54 -2.02 21.84
C PRO A 246 -7.12 -1.78 23.23
N GLU A 247 -8.44 -1.60 23.31
CA GLU A 247 -9.05 -1.36 24.61
C GLU A 247 -8.57 -2.51 25.49
N PRO A 248 -8.03 -2.22 26.69
CA PRO A 248 -7.59 -3.28 27.58
C PRO A 248 -8.74 -4.27 27.66
N ARG A 249 -8.49 -5.50 27.20
CA ARG A 249 -9.54 -6.50 26.98
C ARG A 249 -10.48 -6.46 28.19
N PRO A 250 -11.81 -6.49 28.04
CA PRO A 250 -12.73 -6.34 29.17
C PRO A 250 -12.37 -7.21 30.38
N TYR A 251 -11.78 -8.39 30.11
CA TYR A 251 -11.23 -9.31 31.11
C TYR A 251 -10.03 -8.78 31.90
N THR A 252 -9.10 -8.00 31.32
CA THR A 252 -7.98 -7.40 32.07
C THR A 252 -8.47 -6.28 32.99
N MET A 253 -9.46 -5.49 32.56
CA MET A 253 -10.14 -4.51 33.41
C MET A 253 -10.91 -5.19 34.55
N LEU A 254 -11.62 -6.29 34.25
CA LEU A 254 -12.33 -7.11 35.25
C LEU A 254 -11.36 -7.74 36.26
N LEU A 255 -10.23 -8.32 35.80
CA LEU A 255 -9.22 -8.92 36.65
C LEU A 255 -8.51 -7.87 37.52
N ALA A 256 -8.20 -6.70 36.97
CA ALA A 256 -7.67 -5.58 37.74
C ALA A 256 -8.66 -5.11 38.82
N GLY A 257 -9.95 -5.00 38.50
CA GLY A 257 -11.01 -4.70 39.46
C GLY A 257 -11.16 -5.76 40.55
N LEU A 258 -11.09 -7.05 40.18
CA LEU A 258 -11.14 -8.17 41.12
C LEU A 258 -9.91 -8.25 42.03
N ALA A 259 -8.72 -7.89 41.53
CA ALA A 259 -7.49 -7.86 42.33
C ALA A 259 -7.52 -6.80 43.44
N ILE A 260 -8.34 -5.74 43.29
CA ILE A 260 -8.49 -4.68 44.30
C ILE A 260 -9.44 -5.09 45.44
N LEU A 261 -10.40 -5.98 45.19
CA LEU A 261 -11.37 -6.45 46.20
C LEU A 261 -10.75 -7.03 47.49
N PRO A 262 -9.74 -7.93 47.46
CA PRO A 262 -9.14 -8.45 48.68
C PRO A 262 -8.40 -7.38 49.50
N VAL A 263 -7.83 -6.37 48.85
CA VAL A 263 -7.16 -5.24 49.52
C VAL A 263 -8.19 -4.35 50.23
N ALA A 264 -9.31 -4.05 49.56
CA ALA A 264 -10.42 -3.28 50.13
C ALA A 264 -11.14 -4.02 51.27
N LEU A 265 -11.27 -5.35 51.18
CA LEU A 265 -11.89 -6.18 52.23
C LEU A 265 -10.97 -6.33 53.45
N ARG A 266 -9.64 -6.39 53.26
CA ARG A 266 -8.66 -6.51 54.37
C ARG A 266 -8.57 -5.22 55.20
N SER A 267 -8.67 -4.05 54.59
CA SER A 267 -8.58 -2.75 55.30
C SER A 267 -9.81 -2.44 56.18
N ARG A 268 -10.97 -3.03 55.89
CA ARG A 268 -12.17 -2.88 56.73
C ARG A 268 -12.11 -3.71 58.02
N ARG A 269 -11.31 -4.79 58.04
CA ARG A 269 -11.21 -5.69 59.19
C ARG A 269 -10.29 -5.17 60.28
N THR A 270 -9.26 -4.39 59.94
CA THR A 270 -8.30 -3.82 60.89
C THR A 270 -8.82 -2.58 61.64
N ARG A 271 -9.84 -1.87 61.14
CA ARG A 271 -10.42 -0.70 61.84
C ARG A 271 -11.42 -1.03 62.94
N ARG A 272 -11.87 -2.29 63.08
CA ARG A 272 -12.91 -2.67 64.06
C ARG A 272 -12.38 -3.05 65.44
N TRP A 273 -11.06 -3.05 65.66
CA TRP A 273 -10.44 -3.49 66.93
C TRP A 273 -9.70 -2.37 67.68
N ALA A 274 -9.74 -1.13 67.20
CA ALA A 274 -9.05 0.01 67.83
C ALA A 274 -9.99 0.88 68.71
N SER A 275 -11.17 0.39 69.06
CA SER A 275 -12.12 1.08 69.95
C SER A 275 -12.64 0.09 70.99
N ALA A 276 -11.82 -0.19 71.99
CA ALA A 276 -12.19 -0.78 73.28
C ALA A 276 -11.24 -0.22 74.34
#